data_AF-A0A539DYZ7-F1
#
_entry.id   AF-A0A539DYZ7-F1
#
_cell.length_a   1.000
_cell.length_b   1.000
_cell.length_c   1.000
_cell.angle_alpha   90.00
_cell.angle_beta   90.00
_cell.angle_gamma   90.00
#
_symmetry.space_group_name_H-M   'P 1'
#
loop_
_entity.id
_entity.type
_entity.pdbx_description
1 polymer ?
#
loop_
_entity_poly.entity_id
_entity_poly.type
_entity_poly.pdbx_seq_one_letter_code
_entity_poly.pdbx_strand_id
1 'polypeptide(L)'
;YADAWFVGYTPDIVAGVWVGFDERKTIGARMSGSTAALPAWTEIMKAATAGLPERSFEKPSGVVYRNICPVSGLLAREGCPNPTREVFVAGGAPEEECGEHSGALVDPAAGRGARDGVDRE
;
A
#
# COMPACT_ATOMS: atom_id res chain seq x y z
N TYR A 1 -9.77 -9.61 -22.98
CA TYR A 1 -10.65 -8.91 -22.03
C TYR A 1 -11.99 -8.69 -22.71
N ALA A 2 -13.10 -8.99 -22.04
CA ALA A 2 -14.46 -8.72 -22.54
C ALA A 2 -15.13 -7.59 -21.76
N ASP A 3 -14.76 -7.45 -20.49
CA ASP A 3 -15.27 -6.45 -19.57
C ASP A 3 -14.10 -5.81 -18.82
N ALA A 4 -14.22 -4.52 -18.55
CA ALA A 4 -13.32 -3.79 -17.69
C ALA A 4 -14.13 -3.07 -16.61
N TRP A 5 -13.79 -3.33 -15.36
CA TRP A 5 -14.44 -2.72 -14.20
C TRP A 5 -13.44 -1.92 -13.38
N PHE A 6 -13.89 -0.81 -12.81
CA PHE A 6 -13.21 -0.15 -11.70
C PHE A 6 -14.25 0.29 -10.67
N VAL A 7 -14.03 -0.05 -9.41
CA VAL A 7 -14.90 0.31 -8.28
C VAL A 7 -14.03 0.87 -7.17
N GLY A 8 -14.44 2.01 -6.62
CA GLY A 8 -13.71 2.70 -5.56
C GLY A 8 -14.64 3.63 -4.79
N TYR A 9 -14.15 4.19 -3.69
CA TYR A 9 -14.97 4.98 -2.78
C TYR A 9 -14.15 5.96 -1.94
N THR A 10 -14.84 6.99 -1.45
CA THR A 10 -14.47 7.86 -0.33
C THR A 10 -15.37 7.54 0.87
N PRO A 11 -15.21 8.17 2.05
CA PRO A 11 -16.18 8.01 3.14
C PRO A 11 -17.63 8.39 2.76
N ASP A 12 -17.82 9.23 1.74
CA ASP A 12 -19.13 9.79 1.39
C ASP A 12 -19.73 9.22 0.09
N ILE A 13 -18.89 8.70 -0.83
CA ILE A 13 -19.31 8.30 -2.18
C ILE A 13 -18.69 6.96 -2.55
N VAL A 14 -19.51 6.05 -3.09
CA VAL A 14 -19.06 4.87 -3.84
C VAL A 14 -19.40 5.05 -5.32
N ALA A 15 -18.47 4.67 -6.20
CA ALA A 15 -18.70 4.67 -7.63
C ALA A 15 -18.11 3.41 -8.27
N GLY A 16 -18.83 2.87 -9.25
CA GLY A 16 -18.39 1.78 -10.10
C GLY A 16 -18.56 2.15 -11.56
N VAL A 17 -17.55 1.88 -12.37
CA VAL A 17 -17.57 2.08 -13.82
C VAL A 17 -17.30 0.75 -14.50
N TRP A 18 -18.15 0.42 -15.47
CA TRP A 18 -17.97 -0.69 -16.40
C TRP A 18 -17.76 -0.16 -17.79
N VAL A 19 -16.84 -0.80 -18.52
CA VAL A 19 -16.65 -0.63 -19.96
C VAL A 19 -16.72 -2.00 -20.60
N GLY A 20 -17.64 -2.13 -21.55
CA GLY A 20 -17.87 -3.33 -22.32
C GLY A 20 -18.78 -3.03 -23.49
N PHE A 21 -19.19 -4.10 -24.16
CA PHE A 21 -20.19 -4.05 -25.21
C PHE A 21 -21.44 -4.79 -24.75
N ASP A 22 -22.61 -4.37 -25.24
CA ASP A 22 -23.89 -5.00 -24.91
C ASP A 22 -23.89 -6.49 -25.27
N GLU A 23 -23.32 -6.82 -26.43
CA GLU A 23 -23.00 -8.19 -26.80
C GLU A 23 -21.60 -8.57 -26.33
N ARG A 24 -21.46 -9.77 -25.76
CA ARG A 24 -20.17 -10.24 -25.24
C ARG A 24 -19.15 -10.43 -26.35
N LYS A 25 -18.30 -9.42 -26.53
CA LYS A 25 -17.14 -9.43 -27.44
C LYS A 25 -15.91 -8.84 -26.78
N THR A 26 -14.76 -9.05 -27.39
CA THR A 26 -13.49 -8.50 -26.89
C THR A 26 -13.52 -6.98 -26.91
N ILE A 27 -13.08 -6.35 -25.82
CA ILE A 27 -12.86 -4.89 -25.73
C ILE A 27 -11.48 -4.46 -26.24
N GLY A 28 -10.69 -5.41 -26.73
CA GLY A 28 -9.34 -5.17 -27.23
C GLY A 28 -8.25 -5.78 -26.36
N ALA A 29 -7.04 -5.85 -26.92
CA ALA A 29 -5.87 -6.33 -26.20
C ALA A 29 -5.47 -5.31 -25.12
N ARG A 30 -5.11 -5.79 -23.92
CA ARG A 30 -4.64 -4.96 -22.79
C ARG A 30 -5.65 -3.91 -22.26
N MET A 31 -6.92 -4.07 -22.58
CA MET A 31 -8.01 -3.24 -22.05
C MET A 31 -8.52 -3.79 -20.70
N SER A 32 -7.69 -3.68 -19.67
CA SER A 32 -8.06 -4.02 -18.28
C SER A 32 -8.92 -2.91 -17.64
N GLY A 33 -9.41 -3.17 -16.42
CA GLY A 33 -10.09 -2.16 -15.59
C GLY A 33 -9.29 -0.85 -15.42
N SER A 34 -7.99 -0.97 -15.16
CA SER A 34 -7.10 0.19 -15.00
C SER A 34 -6.92 1.01 -16.28
N THR A 35 -7.00 0.38 -17.45
CA THR A 35 -6.80 1.03 -18.74
C THR A 35 -8.11 1.61 -19.28
N ALA A 36 -9.21 0.87 -19.17
CA ALA A 36 -10.47 1.20 -19.83
C ALA A 36 -11.50 1.87 -18.91
N ALA A 37 -11.62 1.44 -17.65
CA ALA A 37 -12.67 1.93 -16.74
C ALA A 37 -12.18 3.01 -15.76
N LEU A 38 -10.96 2.87 -15.22
CA LEU A 38 -10.39 3.81 -14.25
C LEU A 38 -10.32 5.27 -14.74
N PRO A 39 -9.96 5.58 -15.99
CA PRO A 39 -9.92 6.97 -16.45
C PRO A 39 -11.28 7.67 -16.32
N ALA A 40 -12.37 6.99 -16.74
CA ALA A 40 -13.73 7.53 -16.60
C ALA A 40 -14.14 7.64 -15.12
N TRP A 41 -13.83 6.64 -14.30
CA TRP A 41 -14.08 6.69 -12.85
C TRP A 41 -13.38 7.88 -12.18
N THR A 42 -12.13 8.16 -12.60
CA THR A 42 -11.33 9.27 -12.06
C THR A 42 -11.99 10.62 -12.34
N GLU A 43 -12.46 10.85 -13.57
CA GLU A 43 -13.12 12.10 -13.94
C GLU A 43 -14.46 12.25 -13.22
N ILE A 44 -15.24 11.17 -13.09
CA ILE A 44 -16.49 11.17 -12.31
C ILE A 44 -16.21 11.55 -10.85
N MET A 45 -15.22 10.91 -10.22
CA MET A 45 -14.97 11.15 -8.80
C MET A 45 -14.37 12.53 -8.54
N LYS A 46 -13.49 13.05 -9.40
CA LYS A 46 -13.01 14.45 -9.31
C LYS A 46 -14.17 15.44 -9.32
N ALA A 47 -15.14 15.25 -10.21
CA ALA A 47 -16.31 16.11 -10.28
C ALA A 47 -17.23 15.94 -9.06
N ALA A 48 -17.48 14.68 -8.67
CA ALA A 48 -18.38 14.36 -7.56
C ALA A 48 -17.85 14.82 -6.19
N THR A 49 -16.53 14.91 -6.00
CA THR A 49 -15.91 15.30 -4.74
C THR A 49 -15.43 16.76 -4.68
N ALA A 50 -15.52 17.54 -5.77
CA ALA A 50 -14.91 18.87 -5.88
C ALA A 50 -15.32 19.89 -4.80
N GLY A 51 -16.49 19.71 -4.16
CA GLY A 51 -16.99 20.57 -3.07
C GLY A 51 -17.11 19.86 -1.72
N LEU A 52 -16.68 18.60 -1.61
CA LEU A 52 -16.76 17.85 -0.37
C LEU A 52 -15.53 18.10 0.50
N PRO A 53 -15.69 18.17 1.84
CA PRO A 53 -14.53 18.21 2.72
C PRO A 53 -13.72 16.93 2.58
N GLU A 54 -12.39 17.04 2.67
CA GLU A 54 -11.53 15.86 2.74
C GLU A 54 -11.79 15.12 4.05
N ARG A 55 -12.20 13.85 3.94
CA ARG A 55 -12.45 12.96 5.08
C ARG A 55 -11.59 11.72 4.97
N SER A 56 -11.01 11.30 6.09
CA SER A 56 -10.37 10.00 6.21
C SER A 56 -11.35 8.96 6.75
N PHE A 57 -11.09 7.68 6.49
CA PHE A 57 -11.79 6.60 7.16
C PHE A 57 -11.37 6.56 8.64
N GLU A 58 -12.35 6.65 9.52
CA GLU A 58 -12.11 6.52 10.95
C GLU A 58 -11.71 5.08 11.26
N LYS A 59 -10.62 4.93 12.01
CA LYS A 59 -10.17 3.63 12.47
C LYS A 59 -11.22 3.04 13.43
N PRO A 60 -11.84 1.90 13.12
CA PRO A 60 -12.81 1.29 14.01
C PRO A 60 -12.12 0.71 15.26
N SER A 61 -12.89 0.59 16.34
CA SER A 61 -12.46 -0.16 17.53
C SER A 61 -12.10 -1.59 17.14
N GLY A 62 -11.05 -2.14 17.76
CA GLY A 62 -10.60 -3.50 17.45
C GLY A 62 -9.68 -3.59 16.24
N VAL A 63 -9.26 -2.49 15.61
CA VAL A 63 -8.12 -2.50 14.69
C VAL A 63 -6.83 -2.21 15.46
N VAL A 64 -5.76 -2.94 15.17
CA VAL A 64 -4.43 -2.76 15.74
C VAL A 64 -3.39 -2.62 14.64
N TYR A 65 -2.29 -1.94 14.96
CA TYR A 65 -1.13 -1.87 14.08
C TYR A 65 -0.01 -2.71 14.69
N ARG A 66 0.74 -3.41 13.85
CA ARG A 66 1.95 -4.15 14.24
C ARG A 66 3.05 -3.90 13.22
N ASN A 67 4.29 -3.88 13.68
CA ASN A 67 5.44 -3.84 12.79
C ASN A 67 5.75 -5.29 12.40
N ILE A 68 5.71 -5.56 11.10
CA ILE A 68 5.88 -6.89 10.52
C ILE A 68 7.20 -6.93 9.78
N CYS A 69 7.95 -8.02 9.96
CA CYS A 69 9.13 -8.29 9.18
C CYS A 69 8.70 -8.66 7.75
N PRO A 70 9.17 -7.95 6.71
CA PRO A 70 8.76 -8.22 5.33
C PRO A 70 9.24 -9.59 4.81
N VAL A 71 10.22 -10.21 5.48
CA VAL A 71 10.76 -11.52 5.10
C VAL A 71 9.97 -12.65 5.76
N SER A 72 9.77 -12.60 7.09
CA SER A 72 9.14 -13.70 7.82
C SER A 72 7.62 -13.59 7.91
N GLY A 73 7.05 -12.40 7.70
CA GLY A 73 5.63 -12.14 7.95
C GLY A 73 5.22 -12.14 9.43
N LEU A 74 6.19 -12.26 10.35
CA LEU A 74 5.99 -12.26 11.81
C LEU A 74 6.28 -10.89 12.43
N LEU A 75 6.08 -10.75 13.74
CA LEU A 75 6.39 -9.50 14.44
C LEU A 75 7.87 -9.15 14.24
N ALA A 76 8.12 -7.95 13.72
CA ALA A 76 9.47 -7.47 13.51
C ALA A 76 10.16 -7.26 14.87
N ARG A 77 11.41 -7.72 14.94
CA ARG A 77 12.32 -7.41 16.05
C ARG A 77 13.50 -6.57 15.56
N GLU A 78 14.33 -6.16 16.50
CA GLU A 78 15.60 -5.49 16.22
C GLU A 78 16.43 -6.28 15.20
N GLY A 79 16.98 -5.58 14.21
CA GLY A 79 17.71 -6.19 13.09
C GLY A 79 16.85 -6.59 11.89
N CYS A 80 15.52 -6.53 11.97
CA CYS A 80 14.68 -6.70 10.79
C CYS A 80 14.86 -5.53 9.80
N PRO A 81 15.15 -5.79 8.52
CA PRO A 81 15.27 -4.72 7.53
C PRO A 81 13.89 -4.16 7.18
N ASN A 82 13.76 -2.83 7.21
CA ASN A 82 12.55 -2.10 6.82
C ASN A 82 11.23 -2.69 7.34
N PRO A 83 11.02 -2.78 8.68
CA PRO A 83 9.76 -3.26 9.23
C PRO A 83 8.57 -2.46 8.70
N THR A 84 7.54 -3.15 8.22
CA THR A 84 6.33 -2.50 7.68
C THR A 84 5.26 -2.42 8.76
N ARG A 85 4.66 -1.25 8.94
CA ARG A 85 3.52 -1.08 9.83
C ARG A 85 2.24 -1.57 9.14
N GLU A 86 1.78 -2.74 9.53
CA GLU A 86 0.60 -3.40 8.97
C GLU A 86 -0.63 -3.25 9.86
N VAL A 87 -1.80 -3.47 9.27
CA VAL A 87 -3.12 -3.31 9.91
C VAL A 87 -3.76 -4.69 10.14
N PHE A 88 -4.23 -4.93 11.37
CA PHE A 88 -4.90 -6.17 11.75
C PHE A 88 -6.17 -5.90 12.53
N VAL A 89 -7.12 -6.83 12.47
CA VAL A 89 -8.14 -6.96 13.51
C VAL A 89 -7.47 -7.47 14.79
N ALA A 90 -7.89 -7.02 15.96
CA ALA A 90 -7.35 -7.43 17.25
C ALA A 90 -7.44 -8.95 17.40
N GLY A 91 -6.33 -9.59 17.76
CA GLY A 91 -6.19 -11.06 17.79
C GLY A 91 -5.91 -11.71 16.43
N GLY A 92 -5.92 -10.96 15.33
CA GLY A 92 -5.58 -11.45 13.98
C GLY A 92 -4.13 -11.19 13.55
N ALA A 93 -3.34 -10.52 14.39
CA ALA A 93 -1.92 -10.31 14.11
C ALA A 93 -1.09 -11.53 14.53
N PRO A 94 0.07 -11.78 13.90
CA PRO A 94 1.04 -12.76 14.39
C PRO A 94 1.42 -12.45 15.84
N GLU A 95 1.60 -13.50 16.65
CA GLU A 95 2.06 -13.40 18.04
C GLU A 95 3.55 -13.72 18.20
N GLU A 96 4.11 -14.48 17.25
CA GLU A 96 5.51 -14.86 17.24
C GLU A 96 6.38 -13.73 16.67
N GLU A 97 7.60 -13.63 17.20
CA GLU A 97 8.63 -12.73 16.69
C GLU A 97 9.40 -13.35 15.53
N CYS A 98 9.91 -12.50 14.64
CA CYS A 98 10.72 -12.90 13.51
C CYS A 98 11.97 -13.70 13.95
N GLY A 99 12.06 -14.97 13.56
CA GLY A 99 13.26 -15.79 13.79
C GLY A 99 14.44 -15.48 12.86
N GLU A 100 14.16 -14.89 11.69
CA GLU A 100 15.12 -14.78 10.57
C GLU A 100 16.28 -13.78 10.78
N HIS A 101 16.10 -12.80 11.68
CA HIS A 101 17.09 -11.72 11.85
C HIS A 101 17.48 -11.53 13.30
N SER A 102 18.76 -11.59 13.62
CA SER A 102 19.29 -11.22 14.94
C SER A 102 20.28 -10.07 14.80
N GLY A 103 20.15 -9.00 15.58
CA GLY A 103 21.22 -8.00 15.68
C GLY A 103 20.78 -6.63 16.21
N ALA A 104 21.71 -5.95 16.87
CA ALA A 104 21.53 -4.67 17.56
C ALA A 104 21.33 -3.47 16.62
N LEU A 105 20.75 -2.38 17.13
CA LEU A 105 20.54 -1.07 16.52
C LEU A 105 21.78 -0.67 15.70
N VAL A 106 21.67 -0.72 14.37
CA VAL A 106 22.62 -0.01 13.51
C VAL A 106 22.32 1.48 13.64
N ASP A 107 23.15 2.19 14.42
CA ASP A 107 23.13 3.64 14.49
C ASP A 107 23.44 4.21 13.08
N PRO A 108 22.50 4.91 12.42
CA PRO A 108 22.73 5.51 11.11
C PRO A 108 23.81 6.61 11.12
N ALA A 109 24.29 7.05 12.30
CA ALA A 109 25.38 8.02 12.44
C ALA A 109 26.79 7.39 12.39
N ALA A 110 26.95 6.07 12.57
CA ALA A 110 28.27 5.43 12.65
C ALA A 110 28.96 5.20 11.28
N GLY A 111 28.24 5.39 10.16
CA GLY A 111 28.73 5.11 8.80
C GLY A 111 29.43 6.28 8.09
N ARG A 112 29.66 7.43 8.74
CA ARG A 112 30.30 8.60 8.12
C ARG A 112 31.47 9.10 8.96
N GLY A 113 32.59 8.38 8.95
CA GLY A 113 33.78 8.82 9.68
C GLY A 113 35.03 7.98 9.41
N ALA A 114 35.52 7.98 8.17
CA ALA A 114 36.93 7.77 7.83
C ALA A 114 37.13 8.03 6.34
N ARG A 115 37.18 9.31 5.96
CA ARG A 115 37.94 9.70 4.76
C ARG A 115 39.27 10.20 5.28
N ASP A 116 40.21 9.29 5.42
CA ASP A 116 41.61 9.64 5.65
C ASP A 116 42.10 10.32 4.38
N GLY A 117 42.38 11.62 4.50
CA GLY A 117 43.16 12.35 3.52
C GLY A 117 44.65 12.25 3.83
N VAL A 118 45.44 12.42 2.76
CA VAL A 118 46.83 12.92 2.73
C VAL A 118 47.88 11.80 2.97
N ASP A 119 48.86 11.48 2.12
CA ASP A 119 49.80 12.23 1.24
C ASP A 119 50.25 11.39 0.02
N ARG A 120 50.38 11.95 -1.21
CA ARG A 120 51.64 12.29 -1.93
C ARG A 120 52.78 11.26 -1.88
N GLU A 121 53.05 10.63 -3.03
CA GLU A 121 54.26 10.78 -3.89
C GLU A 121 53.95 10.31 -5.32
#